data_AF-A0A0F8XU41-F1
#
_entry.id   AF-A0A0F8XU41-F1
#
_cell.length_a   1.000
_cell.length_b   1.000
_cell.length_c   1.000
_cell.angle_alpha   90.00
_cell.angle_beta   90.00
_cell.angle_gamma   90.00
#
_symmetry.space_group_name_H-M   'P 1'
#
loop_
_entity.id
_entity.type
_entity.pdbx_description
1 polymer ?
#
loop_
_entity_poly.entity_id
_entity_poly.type
_entity_poly.pdbx_seq_one_letter_code
_entity_poly.pdbx_strand_id
1 'polypeptide(L)'
;MLAKSCLSCYEMGSINYYLEKTDIEKLSYEDHDSLEVIEIVYKFCVTVSCLINGKMITFSHYSISIDNSDYCFHGHSHSKKPQKGLQRDVSVDNSNFCPLSYRKLTEIMKKR
;
A
#
# COMPACT_ATOMS: atom_id res chain seq x y z
N MET A 1 12.06 1.92 16.74
CA MET A 1 13.14 2.71 16.11
C MET A 1 12.45 3.51 15.01
N LEU A 2 12.62 4.83 14.99
CA LEU A 2 11.75 5.75 14.23
C LEU A 2 12.15 5.81 12.75
N ALA A 3 11.26 5.39 11.85
CA ALA A 3 11.39 5.62 10.43
C ALA A 3 11.52 7.13 10.15
N LYS A 4 12.57 7.51 9.42
CA LYS A 4 12.83 8.90 9.03
C LYS A 4 11.77 9.35 8.02
N SER A 5 10.78 10.09 8.50
CA SER A 5 9.82 10.79 7.66
C SER A 5 10.53 11.83 6.78
N CYS A 6 10.33 11.75 5.47
CA CYS A 6 10.70 12.84 4.57
C CYS A 6 9.67 13.96 4.75
N LEU A 7 10.02 14.91 5.61
CA LEU A 7 9.17 15.98 6.13
C LEU A 7 9.11 17.19 5.16
N SER A 8 8.87 16.94 3.88
CA SER A 8 8.75 18.02 2.88
C SER A 8 7.75 17.69 1.78
N CYS A 9 6.48 17.52 2.13
CA CYS A 9 5.36 17.54 1.17
C CYS A 9 4.15 18.25 1.81
N TYR A 10 4.41 19.39 2.43
CA TYR A 10 3.40 20.31 2.92
C TYR A 10 3.04 21.26 1.77
N GLU A 11 2.13 20.82 0.91
CA GLU A 11 1.21 21.71 0.15
C GLU A 11 0.18 20.94 -0.69
N MET A 12 0.29 19.60 -0.82
CA MET A 12 -0.79 18.71 -1.25
C MET A 12 -0.90 17.39 -0.44
N GLY A 13 -0.24 17.32 0.72
CA GLY A 13 -0.52 16.35 1.78
C GLY A 13 -0.18 14.87 1.51
N SER A 14 0.76 14.58 0.61
CA SER A 14 1.26 13.21 0.39
C SER A 14 2.61 13.01 1.08
N ILE A 15 2.72 12.07 2.02
CA ILE A 15 3.98 11.67 2.63
C ILE A 15 4.51 10.45 1.87
N ASN A 16 5.73 10.57 1.35
CA ASN A 16 6.44 9.42 0.76
C ASN A 16 7.14 8.65 1.87
N TYR A 17 6.90 7.35 1.93
CA TYR A 17 7.55 6.43 2.84
C TYR A 17 8.49 5.50 2.08
N TYR A 18 9.69 5.31 2.63
CA TYR A 18 10.62 4.26 2.20
C TYR A 18 10.60 3.17 3.26
N LEU A 19 10.56 1.92 2.81
CA LEU A 19 10.31 0.77 3.68
C LEU A 19 11.59 0.34 4.43
N GLU A 20 11.45 -0.23 5.64
CA GLU A 20 12.59 -0.72 6.43
C GLU A 20 12.78 -2.24 6.32
N LYS A 21 14.01 -2.72 6.60
CA LYS A 21 14.42 -4.13 6.41
C LYS A 21 13.51 -5.17 7.09
N THR A 22 12.87 -4.82 8.20
CA THR A 22 11.96 -5.73 8.92
C THR A 22 10.65 -6.01 8.18
N ASP A 23 10.27 -5.16 7.24
CA ASP A 23 9.07 -5.36 6.43
C ASP A 23 9.35 -6.37 5.28
N ILE A 24 10.62 -6.53 4.86
CA ILE A 24 11.08 -7.38 3.73
C ILE A 24 10.69 -8.83 3.93
N GLU A 25 10.90 -9.36 5.14
CA GLU A 25 10.70 -10.78 5.43
C GLU A 25 9.22 -11.18 5.31
N LYS A 26 8.29 -10.26 5.65
CA LYS A 26 6.85 -10.49 5.54
C LYS A 26 6.37 -10.46 4.08
N LEU A 27 6.95 -9.60 3.25
CA LEU A 27 6.60 -9.53 1.82
C LEU A 27 7.01 -10.78 1.05
N SER A 28 8.18 -11.36 1.35
CA SER A 28 8.65 -12.56 0.65
C SER A 28 7.76 -13.78 0.82
N TYR A 29 7.00 -13.84 1.91
CA TYR A 29 6.18 -14.99 2.23
C TYR A 29 4.84 -15.00 1.47
N GLU A 30 4.27 -13.83 1.15
CA GLU A 30 2.92 -13.73 0.58
C GLU A 30 2.87 -13.56 -0.95
N ASP A 31 3.97 -13.12 -1.57
CA ASP A 31 4.00 -12.72 -2.99
C ASP A 31 4.90 -13.60 -3.88
N HIS A 32 5.50 -14.67 -3.32
CA HIS A 32 6.32 -15.66 -4.05
C HIS A 32 7.53 -15.10 -4.83
N ASP A 33 7.82 -13.82 -4.71
CA ASP A 33 8.97 -13.15 -5.30
C ASP A 33 10.28 -13.58 -4.63
N SER A 34 11.39 -13.55 -5.39
CA SER A 34 12.71 -13.82 -4.82
C SER A 34 13.14 -12.70 -3.88
N LEU A 35 13.96 -13.03 -2.87
CA LEU A 35 14.49 -12.03 -1.93
C LEU A 35 15.20 -10.87 -2.63
N GLU A 36 15.90 -11.14 -3.73
CA GLU A 36 16.57 -10.11 -4.54
C GLU A 36 15.58 -9.11 -5.14
N VAL A 37 14.47 -9.58 -5.70
CA VAL A 37 13.41 -8.71 -6.23
C VAL A 37 12.83 -7.84 -5.13
N ILE A 38 12.60 -8.43 -3.95
CA ILE A 38 12.04 -7.72 -2.81
C ILE A 38 13.03 -6.65 -2.31
N GLU A 39 14.32 -6.95 -2.19
CA GLU A 39 15.33 -5.95 -1.82
C GLU A 39 15.37 -4.76 -2.79
N ILE A 40 15.23 -5.01 -4.10
CA ILE A 40 15.14 -3.97 -5.13
C ILE A 40 13.87 -3.14 -4.92
N VAL A 41 12.73 -3.79 -4.74
CA VAL A 41 11.44 -3.13 -4.47
C VAL A 41 11.55 -2.24 -3.24
N TYR A 42 12.18 -2.70 -2.17
CA TYR A 42 12.36 -1.89 -0.97
C TYR A 42 13.18 -0.62 -1.22
N LYS A 43 14.21 -0.75 -2.05
CA LYS A 43 15.12 0.35 -2.34
C LYS A 43 14.51 1.39 -3.27
N PHE A 44 13.60 0.97 -4.16
CA PHE A 44 13.15 1.81 -5.28
C PHE A 44 11.65 2.00 -5.38
N CYS A 45 10.83 1.18 -4.71
CA CYS A 45 9.38 1.28 -4.77
C CYS A 45 8.91 2.47 -3.94
N VAL A 46 8.19 3.36 -4.60
CA VAL A 46 7.60 4.53 -3.95
C VAL A 46 6.30 4.08 -3.31
N THR A 47 6.23 4.22 -1.99
CA THR A 47 4.98 4.13 -1.26
C THR A 47 4.47 5.53 -0.98
N VAL A 48 3.21 5.78 -1.35
CA VAL A 48 2.58 7.09 -1.20
C VAL A 48 1.50 6.99 -0.14
N SER A 49 1.60 7.81 0.90
CA SER A 49 0.54 7.95 1.88
C SER A 49 -0.10 9.33 1.78
N CYS A 50 -1.41 9.42 1.87
CA CYS A 50 -2.13 10.69 1.86
C CYS A 50 -3.35 10.66 2.77
N LEU A 51 -3.82 11.85 3.16
CA LEU A 51 -5.03 11.98 3.97
C LEU A 51 -6.26 12.09 3.06
N ILE A 52 -7.17 11.12 3.14
CA ILE A 52 -8.45 11.13 2.41
C ILE A 52 -9.58 11.08 3.44
N ASN A 53 -10.39 12.14 3.49
CA ASN A 53 -11.52 12.26 4.41
C ASN A 53 -11.13 12.02 5.89
N GLY A 54 -9.97 12.54 6.30
CA GLY A 54 -9.45 12.40 7.66
C GLY A 54 -8.87 11.02 7.99
N LYS A 55 -8.75 10.13 7.01
CA LYS A 55 -8.10 8.82 7.15
C LYS A 55 -6.76 8.82 6.44
N MET A 56 -5.72 8.28 7.07
CA MET A 56 -4.41 8.07 6.46
C MET A 56 -4.49 6.86 5.55
N ILE A 57 -4.26 7.06 4.26
CA ILE A 57 -4.36 6.03 3.22
C ILE A 57 -3.00 5.83 2.61
N THR A 58 -2.55 4.58 2.57
CA THR A 58 -1.31 4.18 1.91
C THR A 58 -1.61 3.49 0.61
N PHE A 59 -0.89 3.87 -0.45
CA PHE A 59 -0.84 3.19 -1.73
C PHE A 59 0.55 2.60 -1.93
N SER A 60 0.60 1.30 -2.20
CA SER A 60 1.84 0.62 -2.58
C SER A 60 1.58 -0.39 -3.70
N HIS A 61 2.62 -0.83 -4.40
CA HIS A 61 2.45 -1.94 -5.34
C HIS A 61 2.24 -3.25 -4.57
N TYR A 62 2.98 -3.44 -3.48
CA TYR A 62 3.02 -4.67 -2.68
C TYR A 62 2.14 -4.60 -1.43
N SER A 63 1.76 -5.77 -0.90
CA SER A 63 0.95 -5.88 0.32
C SER A 63 1.78 -5.58 1.56
N ILE A 64 1.88 -4.29 1.94
CA ILE A 64 2.73 -3.85 3.04
C ILE A 64 1.88 -3.37 4.22
N SER A 65 2.28 -3.76 5.43
CA SER A 65 1.76 -3.18 6.66
C SER A 65 2.53 -1.90 6.97
N ILE A 66 1.84 -0.76 7.04
CA ILE A 66 2.44 0.51 7.44
C ILE A 66 1.81 0.97 8.74
N ASP A 67 2.66 1.16 9.74
CA ASP A 67 2.26 1.72 11.02
C ASP A 67 1.67 3.13 10.79
N ASN A 68 0.48 3.37 11.35
CA ASN A 68 -0.34 4.59 11.20
C ASN A 68 -1.14 4.73 9.90
N SER A 69 -1.27 3.68 9.09
CA SER A 69 -2.21 3.67 7.97
C SER A 69 -3.58 3.14 8.40
N ASP A 70 -4.65 3.87 8.11
CA ASP A 70 -6.03 3.39 8.31
C ASP A 70 -6.43 2.38 7.24
N TYR A 71 -5.92 2.52 6.02
CA TYR A 71 -6.11 1.59 4.91
C TYR A 71 -4.84 1.52 4.05
N CYS A 72 -4.45 0.30 3.68
CA CYS A 72 -3.42 0.08 2.68
C CYS A 72 -4.05 -0.47 1.41
N PHE A 73 -4.00 0.28 0.32
CA PHE A 73 -4.38 -0.15 -1.00
C PHE A 73 -3.13 -0.66 -1.73
N HIS A 74 -3.17 -1.91 -2.18
CA HIS A 74 -2.07 -2.54 -2.89
C HIS A 74 -2.51 -3.28 -4.15
N GLY A 75 -1.55 -3.67 -4.98
CA GLY A 75 -1.77 -4.52 -6.14
C GLY A 75 -0.94 -5.80 -6.05
N HIS A 76 -0.29 -6.12 -7.17
CA HIS A 76 0.74 -7.16 -7.31
C HIS A 76 0.28 -8.63 -7.27
N SER A 77 -0.90 -8.92 -6.70
CA SER A 77 -1.36 -10.30 -6.50
C SER A 77 -1.62 -11.13 -7.76
N HIS A 78 -1.86 -10.49 -8.91
CA HIS A 78 -2.28 -11.12 -10.18
C HIS A 78 -3.38 -12.19 -10.01
N SER A 79 -4.24 -12.02 -9.01
CA SER A 79 -5.25 -13.00 -8.63
C SER A 79 -6.34 -12.36 -7.77
N LYS A 80 -7.52 -12.98 -7.75
CA LYS A 80 -8.60 -12.56 -6.86
C LYS A 80 -8.30 -13.00 -5.44
N LYS A 81 -7.57 -12.16 -4.68
CA LYS A 81 -7.33 -12.38 -3.26
C LYS A 81 -8.50 -11.84 -2.42
N PRO A 82 -8.98 -12.58 -1.40
CA PRO A 82 -9.95 -12.05 -0.46
C PRO A 82 -9.35 -10.88 0.32
N GLN A 83 -10.17 -9.86 0.57
CA GLN A 83 -9.75 -8.66 1.27
C GLN A 83 -9.53 -8.99 2.76
N LYS A 84 -8.38 -8.61 3.33
CA LYS A 84 -7.98 -8.99 4.71
C LYS A 84 -7.76 -7.74 5.57
N GLY A 85 -8.49 -7.64 6.68
CA GLY A 85 -8.31 -6.55 7.66
C GLY A 85 -8.53 -5.16 7.05
N LEU A 86 -7.51 -4.31 7.08
CA LEU A 86 -7.49 -2.97 6.50
C LEU A 86 -6.70 -2.89 5.17
N GLN A 87 -6.12 -4.01 4.74
CA GLN A 87 -5.41 -4.11 3.47
C GLN A 87 -6.42 -4.45 2.36
N ARG A 88 -6.26 -3.77 1.23
CA ARG A 88 -7.19 -3.85 0.12
C ARG A 88 -6.44 -4.05 -1.19
N ASP A 89 -6.62 -5.22 -1.76
CA ASP A 89 -6.11 -5.53 -3.09
C ASP A 89 -7.01 -4.84 -4.12
N VAL A 90 -6.44 -3.84 -4.79
CA VAL A 90 -7.06 -2.99 -5.81
C VAL A 90 -6.49 -3.27 -7.20
N SER A 91 -5.86 -4.44 -7.37
CA SER A 91 -5.46 -4.93 -8.69
C SER A 91 -6.64 -5.01 -9.65
N VAL A 92 -6.30 -4.90 -10.94
CA VAL A 92 -7.25 -5.01 -12.05
C VAL A 92 -8.03 -6.33 -12.03
N ASP A 93 -7.44 -7.39 -11.49
CA ASP A 93 -8.05 -8.70 -11.32
C ASP A 93 -9.26 -8.67 -10.36
N ASN A 94 -9.25 -7.74 -9.38
CA ASN A 94 -10.33 -7.52 -8.42
C ASN A 94 -11.36 -6.48 -8.89
N SER A 95 -11.15 -5.85 -10.05
CA SER A 95 -12.02 -4.79 -10.57
C SER A 95 -12.50 -5.02 -12.00
N ASN A 96 -12.55 -6.29 -12.46
CA ASN A 96 -12.93 -6.67 -13.82
C ASN A 96 -12.13 -5.90 -14.89
N PHE A 97 -10.82 -5.78 -14.67
CA PHE A 97 -9.91 -5.09 -15.57
C PHE A 97 -10.21 -3.60 -15.79
N CYS A 98 -10.91 -2.97 -14.84
CA CYS A 98 -11.24 -1.55 -14.87
C CYS A 98 -10.52 -0.77 -13.76
N PRO A 99 -10.07 0.47 -13.99
CA PRO A 99 -9.51 1.30 -12.93
C PRO A 99 -10.57 1.58 -11.85
N LEU A 100 -10.12 1.64 -10.60
CA LEU A 100 -10.98 2.00 -9.47
C LEU A 100 -11.24 3.51 -9.44
N SER A 101 -12.52 3.90 -9.42
CA SER A 101 -12.90 5.29 -9.24
C SER A 101 -12.68 5.74 -7.80
N TYR A 102 -12.44 7.04 -7.61
CA TYR A 102 -12.39 7.66 -6.29
C TYR A 102 -13.65 7.37 -5.45
N ARG A 103 -14.83 7.35 -6.09
CA ARG A 103 -16.08 6.98 -5.43
C ARG A 103 -16.02 5.54 -4.90
N LYS A 104 -15.53 4.60 -5.71
CA LYS A 104 -15.41 3.21 -5.29
C LYS A 104 -14.40 3.02 -4.15
N LEU A 105 -13.29 3.74 -4.20
CA LEU A 105 -12.28 3.74 -3.15
C LEU A 105 -12.86 4.26 -1.83
N THR A 106 -13.56 5.39 -1.86
CA THR A 106 -14.21 5.94 -0.66
C THR A 106 -15.38 5.07 -0.15
N GLU A 107 -16.08 4.34 -1.02
CA GLU A 107 -17.07 3.33 -0.62
C GLU A 107 -16.41 2.17 0.15
N ILE A 108 -15.23 1.70 -0.29
CA ILE A 108 -14.46 0.67 0.41
C ILE A 108 -14.06 1.17 1.80
N MET A 109 -13.60 2.42 1.90
CA MET A 109 -13.21 3.05 3.17
C MET A 109 -14.37 3.28 4.14
N LYS A 110 -15.64 3.15 3.71
CA LYS A 110 -16.82 3.29 4.58
C LYS A 110 -17.23 1.98 5.24
N LYS A 111 -16.87 0.83 4.67
CA LYS A 111 -17.23 -0.49 5.18
C LYS A 111 -16.22 -0.91 6.25
N ARG A 112 -16.68 -0.97 7.50
CA ARG A 112 -15.94 -1.56 8.64
C ARG A 112 -16.07 -3.07 8.61
#